data_AF-A0A1D8GGD4-F1
#
_entry.id   AF-A0A1D8GGD4-F1
#
_cell.length_a   1.000
_cell.length_b   1.000
_cell.length_c   1.000
_cell.angle_alpha   90.00
_cell.angle_beta   90.00
_cell.angle_gamma   90.00
#
_symmetry.space_group_name_H-M   'P 1'
#
loop_
_entity.id
_entity.type
_entity.pdbx_description
1 polymer ?
#
loop_
_entity_poly.entity_id
_entity_poly.type
_entity_poly.pdbx_seq_one_letter_code
_entity_poly.pdbx_strand_id
1 'polypeptide(L)'
;MKKVHRKMAAVLITGILFSSPAMVLAKPQDQPANHEELKKLEENLDQTVENKIKRKEIKLEMKEVMKLNYTPEEYQALRALGENMQKENSKIKVIPVENIITKKGLLKFDTPPVIKEGRTLIPARALSESFGANVSWEADTKTVTIEKNDYRIIIQLNHQIAMVNEKEMFLDVPAEMMNHRTLVPLRFILESLGLKVDYDQELGTIEIEEAAAEETIKEMDEQEETAEASEDTVVVTAEPSILQDIVIAVTAGNNYPEDIIVVIHSREN
;
A
#
# COMPACT_ATOMS: atom_id res chain seq x y z
N MET A 1 18.62 -34.35 51.98
CA MET A 1 18.86 -34.97 50.65
C MET A 1 17.66 -34.71 49.74
N LYS A 2 17.84 -33.93 48.66
CA LYS A 2 17.22 -34.05 47.32
C LYS A 2 17.60 -32.80 46.51
N LYS A 3 18.64 -32.93 45.68
CA LYS A 3 19.08 -31.92 44.71
C LYS A 3 18.23 -32.04 43.45
N VAL A 4 17.49 -30.99 43.11
CA VAL A 4 16.81 -30.84 41.81
C VAL A 4 17.85 -30.37 40.80
N HIS A 5 18.04 -31.15 39.73
CA HIS A 5 18.94 -30.84 38.62
C HIS A 5 18.20 -29.96 37.60
N ARG A 6 18.68 -28.74 37.36
CA ARG A 6 18.36 -27.99 36.12
C ARG A 6 19.50 -28.21 35.12
N LYS A 7 19.18 -28.85 33.99
CA LYS A 7 20.07 -28.97 32.83
C LYS A 7 20.04 -27.65 32.07
N MET A 8 21.19 -26.99 31.90
CA MET A 8 21.34 -25.92 30.91
C MET A 8 21.72 -26.55 29.55
N ALA A 9 21.03 -26.11 28.49
CA ALA A 9 21.33 -26.47 27.12
C ALA A 9 22.45 -25.55 26.59
N ALA A 10 23.51 -26.15 26.04
CA ALA A 10 24.59 -25.45 25.37
C ALA A 10 24.26 -25.30 23.87
N VAL A 11 24.34 -24.08 23.35
CA VAL A 11 24.24 -23.78 21.91
C VAL A 11 25.64 -23.89 21.30
N LEU A 12 25.81 -24.80 20.34
CA LEU A 12 27.03 -25.02 19.56
C LEU A 12 27.06 -24.05 18.37
N ILE A 13 28.08 -23.20 18.28
CA ILE A 13 28.35 -22.36 17.10
C ILE A 13 29.50 -23.01 16.31
N THR A 14 29.18 -23.50 15.12
CA THR A 14 30.09 -24.16 14.17
C THR A 14 30.95 -23.12 13.46
N GLY A 15 32.28 -23.30 13.51
CA GLY A 15 33.27 -22.35 13.01
C GLY A 15 33.52 -22.39 11.50
N ILE A 16 33.90 -21.22 10.96
CA ILE A 16 34.55 -21.07 9.66
C ILE A 16 35.99 -20.60 9.94
N LEU A 17 36.97 -21.38 9.48
CA LEU A 17 38.40 -21.14 9.62
C LEU A 17 38.91 -20.30 8.44
N PHE A 18 39.47 -19.11 8.71
CA PHE A 18 40.40 -18.45 7.82
C PHE A 18 41.71 -18.12 8.57
N SER A 19 42.82 -18.46 7.91
CA SER A 19 44.20 -18.43 8.41
C SER A 19 44.83 -17.04 8.26
N SER A 20 45.42 -16.51 9.34
CA SER A 20 46.50 -15.50 9.27
C SER A 20 47.31 -15.42 10.59
N PRO A 21 48.58 -14.96 10.53
CA PRO A 21 49.63 -15.31 11.50
C PRO A 21 49.85 -14.29 12.63
N ALA A 22 50.52 -14.77 13.68
CA ALA A 22 51.05 -14.05 14.85
C ALA A 22 50.04 -13.62 15.93
N MET A 23 49.77 -14.60 16.79
CA MET A 23 49.10 -14.52 18.09
C MET A 23 49.82 -13.56 19.05
N VAL A 24 49.28 -12.35 19.24
CA VAL A 24 49.40 -11.68 20.54
C VAL A 24 48.34 -12.32 21.42
N LEU A 25 48.78 -13.22 22.30
CA LEU A 25 47.96 -13.85 23.32
C LEU A 25 47.53 -12.80 24.36
N ALA A 26 46.57 -11.95 24.01
CA ALA A 26 45.77 -11.29 25.03
C ALA A 26 45.05 -12.42 25.77
N LYS A 27 45.38 -12.61 27.05
CA LYS A 27 44.67 -13.54 27.93
C LYS A 27 43.17 -13.33 27.72
N PRO A 28 42.36 -14.41 27.59
CA PRO A 28 40.92 -14.24 27.67
C PRO A 28 40.66 -13.48 28.96
N GLN A 29 40.09 -12.28 28.84
CA GLN A 29 39.56 -11.60 30.00
C GLN A 29 38.42 -12.50 30.48
N ASP A 30 38.71 -13.33 31.48
CA ASP A 30 37.69 -13.98 32.32
C ASP A 30 36.95 -12.86 33.06
N GLN A 31 36.16 -12.06 32.33
CA GLN A 31 35.09 -11.29 32.93
C GLN A 31 33.94 -12.27 33.10
N PRO A 32 33.60 -12.69 34.34
CA PRO A 32 32.36 -13.42 34.53
C PRO A 32 31.25 -12.54 33.97
N ALA A 33 30.37 -13.10 33.14
CA ALA A 33 29.19 -12.40 32.65
C ALA A 33 28.61 -11.59 33.82
N ASN A 34 28.64 -10.27 33.70
CA ASN A 34 28.36 -9.38 34.81
C ASN A 34 26.95 -9.70 35.31
N HIS A 35 26.82 -10.19 36.55
CA HIS A 35 25.55 -10.57 37.14
C HIS A 35 24.51 -9.41 37.10
N GLU A 36 24.99 -8.17 37.04
CA GLU A 36 24.17 -6.97 36.86
C GLU A 36 23.64 -6.79 35.43
N GLU A 37 24.44 -7.13 34.41
CA GLU A 37 23.99 -7.11 33.00
C GLU A 37 22.94 -8.20 32.74
N LEU A 38 23.14 -9.40 33.31
CA LEU A 38 22.13 -10.46 33.26
C LEU A 38 20.82 -10.05 33.93
N LYS A 39 20.87 -9.39 35.09
CA LYS A 39 19.66 -8.86 35.76
C LYS A 39 18.96 -7.79 34.92
N LYS A 40 19.70 -6.86 34.32
CA LYS A 40 19.13 -5.85 33.43
C LYS A 40 18.46 -6.49 32.21
N LEU A 41 19.08 -7.53 31.65
CA LEU A 41 18.49 -8.29 30.54
C LEU A 41 17.24 -9.07 30.96
N GLU A 42 17.25 -9.70 32.15
CA GLU A 42 16.07 -10.37 32.71
C GLU A 42 14.92 -9.38 32.95
N GLU A 43 15.20 -8.22 33.55
CA GLU A 43 14.21 -7.17 33.80
C GLU A 43 13.65 -6.59 32.49
N ASN A 44 14.51 -6.31 31.51
CA ASN A 44 14.07 -5.87 30.18
C ASN A 44 13.22 -6.93 29.47
N LEU A 45 13.55 -8.22 29.64
CA LEU A 45 12.79 -9.32 29.09
C LEU A 45 11.41 -9.42 29.74
N ASP A 46 11.33 -9.33 31.07
CA ASP A 46 10.07 -9.32 31.81
C ASP A 46 9.17 -8.15 31.39
N GLN A 47 9.73 -6.95 31.27
CA GLN A 47 9.02 -5.77 30.74
C GLN A 47 8.54 -6.00 29.30
N THR A 48 9.37 -6.63 28.45
CA THR A 48 9.00 -6.95 27.07
C THR A 48 7.84 -7.94 27.01
N VAL A 49 7.86 -8.97 27.87
CA VAL A 49 6.79 -9.96 27.99
C VAL A 49 5.50 -9.31 28.49
N GLU A 50 5.57 -8.49 29.53
CA GLU A 50 4.42 -7.78 30.08
C GLU A 50 3.81 -6.83 29.04
N ASN A 51 4.64 -6.07 28.32
CA ASN A 51 4.21 -5.20 27.24
C ASN A 51 3.52 -5.98 26.12
N LYS A 52 4.03 -7.18 25.77
CA LYS A 52 3.40 -8.05 24.77
C LYS A 52 2.02 -8.52 25.22
N ILE A 53 1.87 -8.93 26.49
CA ILE A 53 0.58 -9.36 27.07
C ILE A 53 -0.42 -8.21 27.05
N LYS A 54 -0.03 -7.03 27.56
CA LYS A 54 -0.88 -5.83 27.57
C LYS A 54 -1.35 -5.44 26.16
N ARG A 55 -0.44 -5.44 25.19
CA ARG A 55 -0.78 -5.16 23.78
C ARG A 55 -1.83 -6.13 23.26
N LYS A 56 -1.68 -7.43 23.57
CA LYS A 56 -2.64 -8.47 23.16
C LYS A 56 -4.01 -8.24 23.79
N GLU A 57 -4.08 -7.95 25.08
CA GLU A 57 -5.33 -7.66 25.79
C GLU A 57 -6.05 -6.44 25.21
N ILE A 58 -5.32 -5.34 24.99
CA ILE A 58 -5.87 -4.12 24.36
C ILE A 58 -6.43 -4.44 22.98
N LYS A 59 -5.72 -5.22 22.15
CA LYS A 59 -6.21 -5.59 20.82
C LYS A 59 -7.49 -6.41 20.90
N LEU A 60 -7.60 -7.35 21.84
CA LEU A 60 -8.84 -8.12 22.05
C LEU A 60 -10.00 -7.22 22.49
N GLU A 61 -9.74 -6.25 23.36
CA GLU A 61 -10.74 -5.26 23.77
C GLU A 61 -11.16 -4.37 22.60
N MET A 62 -10.23 -3.91 21.77
CA MET A 62 -10.54 -3.15 20.55
C MET A 62 -11.43 -3.94 19.60
N LYS A 63 -11.25 -5.27 19.47
CA LYS A 63 -12.17 -6.11 18.68
C LYS A 63 -13.59 -6.09 19.23
N GLU A 64 -13.74 -6.19 20.55
CA GLU A 64 -15.05 -6.12 21.18
C GLU A 64 -15.69 -4.74 20.99
N VAL A 65 -14.92 -3.66 21.16
CA VAL A 65 -15.39 -2.30 20.90
C VAL A 65 -15.82 -2.14 19.44
N MET A 66 -15.10 -2.71 18.48
CA MET A 66 -15.50 -2.68 17.06
C MET A 66 -16.82 -3.40 16.82
N LYS A 67 -17.08 -4.53 17.49
CA LYS A 67 -18.37 -5.23 17.39
C LYS A 67 -19.53 -4.39 17.92
N LEU A 68 -19.29 -3.58 18.96
CA LEU A 68 -20.29 -2.68 19.53
C LEU A 68 -20.68 -1.52 18.60
N ASN A 69 -19.95 -1.29 17.50
CA ASN A 69 -20.33 -0.33 16.45
C ASN A 69 -21.51 -0.82 15.56
N TYR A 70 -22.00 -2.02 15.83
CA TYR A 70 -23.09 -2.67 15.12
C TYR A 70 -24.17 -3.08 16.11
N THR A 71 -25.43 -3.04 15.68
CA THR A 71 -26.47 -3.78 16.42
C THR A 71 -26.22 -5.30 16.28
N PRO A 72 -26.73 -6.14 17.21
CA PRO A 72 -26.64 -7.58 17.07
C PRO A 72 -27.16 -8.09 15.72
N GLU A 73 -28.26 -7.51 15.23
CA GLU A 73 -28.88 -7.89 13.96
C GLU A 73 -28.00 -7.49 12.76
N GLU A 74 -27.46 -6.26 12.76
CA GLU A 74 -26.52 -5.79 11.74
C GLU A 74 -25.29 -6.70 11.69
N TYR A 75 -24.72 -7.04 12.85
CA TYR A 75 -23.53 -7.88 12.94
C TYR A 75 -23.79 -9.30 12.44
N GLN A 76 -24.92 -9.92 12.81
CA GLN A 76 -25.28 -11.24 12.31
C GLN A 76 -25.55 -11.23 10.80
N ALA A 77 -26.22 -10.20 10.29
CA ALA A 77 -26.45 -10.03 8.85
C ALA A 77 -25.12 -9.93 8.08
N LEU A 78 -24.14 -9.19 8.62
CA LEU A 78 -22.82 -9.04 8.02
C LEU A 78 -22.02 -10.35 8.00
N ARG A 79 -22.12 -11.17 9.07
CA ARG A 79 -21.51 -12.51 9.11
C ARG A 79 -22.15 -13.45 8.10
N ALA A 80 -23.48 -13.50 8.06
CA ALA A 80 -24.22 -14.33 7.10
C ALA A 80 -23.92 -13.91 5.65
N LEU A 81 -23.84 -12.60 5.39
CA LEU A 81 -23.42 -12.07 4.10
C LEU A 81 -22.02 -12.58 3.72
N GLY A 82 -21.05 -12.47 4.63
CA GLY A 82 -19.70 -12.96 4.40
C GLY A 82 -19.66 -14.47 4.09
N GLU A 83 -20.39 -15.27 4.84
CA GLU A 83 -20.49 -16.72 4.56
C GLU A 83 -21.05 -17.00 3.17
N ASN A 84 -22.06 -16.24 2.73
CA ASN A 84 -22.65 -16.38 1.41
C ASN A 84 -21.67 -15.97 0.31
N MET A 85 -20.98 -14.83 0.46
CA MET A 85 -19.94 -14.39 -0.47
C MET A 85 -18.86 -15.47 -0.64
N GLN A 86 -18.44 -16.11 0.45
CA GLN A 86 -17.43 -17.17 0.40
C GLN A 86 -17.95 -18.48 -0.23
N LYS A 87 -19.25 -18.79 -0.08
CA LYS A 87 -19.90 -19.92 -0.76
C LYS A 87 -20.01 -19.70 -2.27
N GLU A 88 -20.35 -18.48 -2.68
CA GLU A 88 -20.47 -18.10 -4.09
C GLU A 88 -19.10 -18.05 -4.79
N ASN A 89 -18.06 -17.64 -4.07
CA ASN A 89 -16.71 -17.56 -4.59
C ASN A 89 -15.71 -18.23 -3.64
N SER A 90 -15.38 -19.49 -3.92
CA SER A 90 -14.45 -20.28 -3.11
C SER A 90 -13.01 -19.77 -3.12
N LYS A 91 -12.67 -18.81 -4.00
CA LYS A 91 -11.33 -18.20 -4.08
C LYS A 91 -11.15 -17.05 -3.08
N ILE A 92 -12.22 -16.62 -2.41
CA ILE A 92 -12.13 -15.58 -1.38
C ILE A 92 -12.19 -16.18 0.03
N LYS A 93 -11.53 -15.51 0.96
CA LYS A 93 -11.67 -15.76 2.39
C LYS A 93 -12.13 -14.48 3.08
N VAL A 94 -13.29 -14.53 3.72
CA VAL A 94 -13.81 -13.35 4.42
C VAL A 94 -12.98 -13.07 5.67
N ILE A 95 -12.68 -11.79 5.89
CA ILE A 95 -12.06 -11.27 7.11
C ILE A 95 -13.19 -10.72 8.00
N PRO A 96 -13.31 -11.17 9.25
CA PRO A 96 -14.22 -10.56 10.22
C PRO A 96 -13.92 -9.07 10.39
N VAL A 97 -14.96 -8.24 10.44
CA VAL A 97 -14.78 -6.77 10.44
C VAL A 97 -14.07 -6.26 11.68
N GLU A 98 -14.21 -6.96 12.81
CA GLU A 98 -13.49 -6.66 14.05
C GLU A 98 -11.98 -6.90 13.95
N ASN A 99 -11.52 -7.59 12.91
CA ASN A 99 -10.09 -7.80 12.67
C ASN A 99 -9.44 -6.62 11.94
N ILE A 100 -10.19 -5.60 11.48
CA ILE A 100 -9.62 -4.38 10.93
C ILE A 100 -9.62 -3.30 12.01
N ILE A 101 -8.43 -2.91 12.45
CA ILE A 101 -8.23 -1.97 13.55
C ILE A 101 -7.57 -0.70 13.01
N THR A 102 -8.07 0.47 13.44
CA THR A 102 -7.43 1.76 13.14
C THR A 102 -7.17 2.53 14.42
N LYS A 103 -6.11 3.34 14.44
CA LYS A 103 -5.81 4.23 15.57
C LYS A 103 -6.68 5.49 15.62
N LYS A 104 -7.34 5.85 14.51
CA LYS A 104 -8.04 7.14 14.35
C LYS A 104 -9.54 7.06 14.69
N GLY A 105 -10.12 5.87 14.64
CA GLY A 105 -11.55 5.69 14.93
C GLY A 105 -12.11 4.33 14.53
N LEU A 106 -13.42 4.20 14.64
CA LEU A 106 -14.15 2.98 14.30
C LEU A 106 -14.46 2.95 12.81
N LEU A 107 -14.20 1.81 12.17
CA LEU A 107 -14.64 1.53 10.81
C LEU A 107 -16.00 0.84 10.87
N LYS A 108 -16.95 1.32 10.08
CA LYS A 108 -18.22 0.61 9.85
C LYS A 108 -18.26 0.07 8.43
N PHE A 109 -18.52 -1.21 8.30
CA PHE A 109 -18.59 -1.93 7.04
C PHE A 109 -20.00 -2.45 6.81
N ASP A 110 -20.50 -2.30 5.59
CA ASP A 110 -21.73 -2.93 5.12
C ASP A 110 -21.46 -4.21 4.30
N THR A 111 -20.21 -4.42 3.91
CA THR A 111 -19.70 -5.63 3.26
C THR A 111 -18.34 -5.95 3.88
N PRO A 112 -18.08 -7.21 4.30
CA PRO A 112 -16.84 -7.51 4.98
C PRO A 112 -15.64 -7.46 4.01
N PRO A 113 -14.44 -7.12 4.49
CA PRO A 113 -13.22 -7.28 3.73
C PRO A 113 -12.95 -8.76 3.43
N VAL A 114 -12.19 -9.02 2.37
CA VAL A 114 -11.88 -10.39 1.92
C VAL A 114 -10.40 -10.52 1.57
N ILE A 115 -9.88 -11.72 1.65
CA ILE A 115 -8.60 -12.09 1.05
C ILE A 115 -8.89 -12.78 -0.27
N LYS A 116 -8.31 -12.27 -1.36
CA LYS A 116 -8.31 -12.91 -2.68
C LYS A 116 -6.88 -12.94 -3.17
N GLU A 117 -6.41 -14.10 -3.66
CA GLU A 117 -5.07 -14.25 -4.23
C GLU A 117 -3.94 -13.75 -3.30
N GLY A 118 -4.13 -13.97 -1.98
CA GLY A 118 -3.18 -13.54 -0.96
C GLY A 118 -3.18 -12.05 -0.64
N ARG A 119 -4.06 -11.24 -1.25
CA ARG A 119 -4.22 -9.81 -0.98
C ARG A 119 -5.54 -9.51 -0.29
N THR A 120 -5.49 -8.60 0.68
CA THR A 120 -6.69 -8.09 1.33
C THR A 120 -7.36 -7.07 0.42
N LEU A 121 -8.61 -7.34 0.04
CA LEU A 121 -9.50 -6.40 -0.62
C LEU A 121 -10.51 -5.87 0.41
N ILE A 122 -10.75 -4.57 0.38
CA ILE A 122 -11.59 -3.85 1.34
C ILE A 122 -12.55 -2.91 0.62
N PRO A 123 -13.79 -2.70 1.11
CA PRO A 123 -14.70 -1.74 0.49
C PRO A 123 -14.07 -0.34 0.42
N ALA A 124 -13.92 0.19 -0.79
CA ALA A 124 -13.23 1.45 -1.04
C ALA A 124 -13.80 2.62 -0.23
N ARG A 125 -15.13 2.69 -0.14
CA ARG A 125 -15.85 3.74 0.59
C ARG A 125 -15.58 3.69 2.09
N ALA A 126 -15.81 2.55 2.73
CA ALA A 126 -15.66 2.38 4.17
C ALA A 126 -14.26 2.76 4.67
N LEU A 127 -13.23 2.36 3.92
CA LEU A 127 -11.86 2.71 4.24
C LEU A 127 -11.57 4.19 3.95
N SER A 128 -11.86 4.68 2.75
CA SER A 128 -11.37 6.00 2.35
C SER A 128 -12.08 7.13 3.11
N GLU A 129 -13.40 7.00 3.34
CA GLU A 129 -14.18 7.97 4.11
C GLU A 129 -13.75 8.06 5.57
N SER A 130 -13.32 6.95 6.19
CA SER A 130 -12.81 6.99 7.56
C SER A 130 -11.52 7.80 7.70
N PHE A 131 -10.77 7.95 6.60
CA PHE A 131 -9.56 8.77 6.53
C PHE A 131 -9.81 10.16 5.93
N GLY A 132 -11.08 10.55 5.78
CA GLY A 132 -11.50 11.88 5.34
C GLY A 132 -11.49 12.09 3.83
N ALA A 133 -11.43 11.02 3.03
CA ALA A 133 -11.56 11.10 1.58
C ALA A 133 -13.04 11.05 1.14
N ASN A 134 -13.34 11.63 -0.01
CA ASN A 134 -14.59 11.45 -0.72
C ASN A 134 -14.46 10.29 -1.72
N VAL A 135 -15.53 9.51 -1.90
CA VAL A 135 -15.55 8.39 -2.85
C VAL A 135 -16.76 8.52 -3.79
N SER A 136 -16.48 8.71 -5.07
CA SER A 136 -17.47 8.72 -6.14
C SER A 136 -17.39 7.46 -7.00
N TRP A 137 -18.52 7.13 -7.64
CA TRP A 137 -18.67 5.95 -8.49
C TRP A 137 -19.26 6.39 -9.82
N GLU A 138 -18.57 6.05 -10.91
CA GLU A 138 -19.07 6.20 -12.28
C GLU A 138 -19.50 4.83 -12.80
N ALA A 139 -20.79 4.68 -13.10
CA ALA A 139 -21.38 3.40 -13.45
C ALA A 139 -21.03 2.98 -14.89
N ASP A 140 -20.99 3.94 -15.81
CA ASP A 140 -20.78 3.68 -17.24
C ASP A 140 -19.38 3.11 -17.50
N THR A 141 -18.39 3.70 -16.83
CA THR A 141 -16.98 3.28 -16.94
C THR A 141 -16.59 2.25 -15.88
N LYS A 142 -17.47 1.97 -14.91
CA LYS A 142 -17.18 1.13 -13.73
C LYS A 142 -15.93 1.61 -13.00
N THR A 143 -15.93 2.88 -12.64
CA THR A 143 -14.77 3.55 -12.07
C THR A 143 -15.09 4.08 -10.68
N VAL A 144 -14.24 3.76 -9.70
CA VAL A 144 -14.25 4.40 -8.39
C VAL A 144 -13.18 5.50 -8.38
N THR A 145 -13.57 6.68 -7.93
CA THR A 145 -12.66 7.82 -7.73
C THR A 145 -12.63 8.16 -6.25
N ILE A 146 -11.43 8.23 -5.68
CA ILE A 146 -11.18 8.57 -4.28
C ILE A 146 -10.39 9.87 -4.25
N GLU A 147 -10.92 10.88 -3.57
CA GLU A 147 -10.34 12.23 -3.53
C GLU A 147 -10.15 12.69 -2.09
N LYS A 148 -8.95 13.20 -1.76
CA LYS A 148 -8.64 13.76 -0.45
C LYS A 148 -7.63 14.89 -0.60
N ASN A 149 -8.02 16.12 -0.30
CA ASN A 149 -7.21 17.31 -0.57
C ASN A 149 -6.77 17.29 -2.05
N ASP A 150 -5.46 17.38 -2.32
CA ASP A 150 -4.89 17.33 -3.67
C ASP A 150 -4.59 15.92 -4.18
N TYR A 151 -4.96 14.87 -3.43
CA TYR A 151 -4.78 13.48 -3.83
C TYR A 151 -6.03 12.94 -4.55
N ARG A 152 -5.81 12.36 -5.73
CA ARG A 152 -6.85 11.76 -6.57
C ARG A 152 -6.42 10.37 -7.03
N ILE A 153 -7.21 9.37 -6.67
CA ILE A 153 -7.01 7.96 -7.03
C ILE A 153 -8.19 7.51 -7.89
N ILE A 154 -7.92 7.02 -9.10
CA ILE A 154 -8.94 6.53 -10.04
C ILE A 154 -8.68 5.05 -10.31
N ILE A 155 -9.67 4.21 -10.03
CA ILE A 155 -9.55 2.76 -10.20
C ILE A 155 -10.74 2.25 -11.01
N GLN A 156 -10.45 1.62 -12.14
CA GLN A 156 -11.46 0.93 -12.94
C GLN A 156 -11.55 -0.54 -12.52
N LEU A 157 -12.76 -1.07 -12.44
CA LEU A 157 -12.97 -2.48 -12.06
C LEU A 157 -12.34 -3.43 -13.07
N ASN A 158 -11.79 -4.54 -12.57
CA ASN A 158 -11.15 -5.61 -13.32
C ASN A 158 -9.92 -5.18 -14.13
N HIS A 159 -9.40 -3.97 -13.92
CA HIS A 159 -8.14 -3.52 -14.51
C HIS A 159 -7.04 -3.56 -13.45
N GLN A 160 -5.82 -3.84 -13.92
CA GLN A 160 -4.63 -3.93 -13.07
C GLN A 160 -3.95 -2.56 -12.89
N ILE A 161 -4.38 -1.54 -13.62
CA ILE A 161 -3.79 -0.20 -13.60
C ILE A 161 -4.79 0.75 -12.93
N ALA A 162 -4.26 1.57 -12.03
CA ALA A 162 -4.95 2.68 -11.38
C ALA A 162 -4.20 3.99 -11.67
N MET A 163 -4.88 5.13 -11.58
CA MET A 163 -4.27 6.44 -11.72
C MET A 163 -4.16 7.09 -10.33
N VAL A 164 -2.97 7.56 -9.95
CA VAL A 164 -2.73 8.32 -8.71
C VAL A 164 -2.07 9.64 -9.08
N ASN A 165 -2.77 10.76 -8.89
CA ASN A 165 -2.28 12.10 -9.27
C ASN A 165 -1.66 12.13 -10.68
N GLU A 166 -2.41 11.62 -11.67
CA GLU A 166 -2.01 11.53 -13.09
C GLU A 166 -0.89 10.54 -13.43
N LYS A 167 -0.41 9.76 -12.46
CA LYS A 167 0.56 8.67 -12.68
C LYS A 167 -0.10 7.31 -12.66
N GLU A 168 0.24 6.47 -13.63
CA GLU A 168 -0.19 5.07 -13.65
C GLU A 168 0.53 4.25 -12.57
N MET A 169 -0.25 3.50 -11.81
CA MET A 169 0.22 2.63 -10.74
C MET A 169 -0.38 1.24 -10.89
N PHE A 170 0.42 0.20 -10.67
CA PHE A 170 -0.04 -1.18 -10.74
C PHE A 170 -0.71 -1.61 -9.43
N LEU A 171 -1.88 -2.22 -9.57
CA LEU A 171 -2.54 -2.98 -8.51
C LEU A 171 -1.91 -4.38 -8.44
N ASP A 172 -1.81 -4.95 -7.24
CA ASP A 172 -1.42 -6.36 -7.09
C ASP A 172 -2.54 -7.33 -7.50
N VAL A 173 -3.78 -6.94 -7.24
CA VAL A 173 -5.02 -7.66 -7.60
C VAL A 173 -6.01 -6.61 -8.09
N PRO A 174 -6.74 -6.82 -9.20
CA PRO A 174 -7.70 -5.85 -9.69
C PRO A 174 -8.78 -5.53 -8.65
N ALA A 175 -9.32 -4.30 -8.71
CA ALA A 175 -10.51 -3.97 -7.95
C ALA A 175 -11.73 -4.72 -8.50
N GLU A 176 -12.58 -5.23 -7.61
CA GLU A 176 -13.71 -6.07 -7.97
C GLU A 176 -14.99 -5.64 -7.28
N MET A 177 -16.12 -5.88 -7.94
CA MET A 177 -17.42 -5.70 -7.32
C MET A 177 -17.84 -6.98 -6.61
N MET A 178 -18.08 -6.90 -5.31
CA MET A 178 -18.68 -7.98 -4.52
C MET A 178 -19.76 -7.39 -3.60
N ASN A 179 -20.94 -8.02 -3.59
CA ASN A 179 -22.10 -7.51 -2.85
C ASN A 179 -22.41 -6.01 -3.12
N HIS A 180 -22.37 -5.60 -4.39
CA HIS A 180 -22.62 -4.19 -4.79
C HIS A 180 -21.66 -3.18 -4.13
N ARG A 181 -20.48 -3.62 -3.71
CA ARG A 181 -19.39 -2.77 -3.24
C ARG A 181 -18.15 -2.99 -4.08
N THR A 182 -17.45 -1.91 -4.37
CA THR A 182 -16.13 -1.97 -4.99
C THR A 182 -15.09 -2.27 -3.92
N LEU A 183 -14.51 -3.45 -3.99
CA LEU A 183 -13.43 -3.89 -3.12
C LEU A 183 -12.10 -3.63 -3.83
N VAL A 184 -11.21 -2.92 -3.14
CA VAL A 184 -9.91 -2.47 -3.65
C VAL A 184 -8.78 -3.04 -2.79
N PRO A 185 -7.57 -3.26 -3.34
CA PRO A 185 -6.43 -3.70 -2.54
C PRO A 185 -6.14 -2.73 -1.40
N LEU A 186 -6.22 -3.23 -0.17
CA LEU A 186 -6.04 -2.42 1.04
C LEU A 186 -4.71 -1.66 1.01
N ARG A 187 -3.61 -2.37 0.76
CA ARG A 187 -2.27 -1.79 0.76
C ARG A 187 -2.13 -0.64 -0.23
N PHE A 188 -2.67 -0.81 -1.44
CA PHE A 188 -2.61 0.21 -2.48
C PHE A 188 -3.26 1.54 -2.04
N ILE A 189 -4.47 1.47 -1.47
CA ILE A 189 -5.15 2.67 -0.96
C ILE A 189 -4.38 3.29 0.20
N LEU A 190 -3.89 2.47 1.13
CA LEU A 190 -3.15 2.97 2.28
C LEU A 190 -1.86 3.67 1.88
N GLU A 191 -1.05 3.06 1.01
CA GLU A 191 0.19 3.66 0.50
C GLU A 191 -0.09 4.96 -0.25
N SER A 192 -1.12 4.98 -1.10
CA SER A 192 -1.54 6.18 -1.83
C SER A 192 -2.02 7.32 -0.91
N LEU A 193 -2.46 7.00 0.31
CA LEU A 193 -2.89 7.96 1.33
C LEU A 193 -1.81 8.24 2.39
N GLY A 194 -0.60 7.70 2.25
CA GLY A 194 0.49 7.85 3.22
C GLY A 194 0.24 7.13 4.55
N LEU A 195 -0.50 6.03 4.54
CA LEU A 195 -0.85 5.22 5.69
C LEU A 195 -0.03 3.93 5.72
N LYS A 196 0.24 3.42 6.91
CA LYS A 196 0.94 2.15 7.16
C LYS A 196 -0.04 1.06 7.53
N VAL A 197 0.30 -0.17 7.17
CA VAL A 197 -0.45 -1.37 7.56
C VAL A 197 0.48 -2.40 8.19
N ASP A 198 0.08 -2.94 9.33
CA ASP A 198 0.71 -4.08 9.99
C ASP A 198 -0.29 -5.25 10.09
N TYR A 199 0.25 -6.47 10.13
CA TYR A 199 -0.56 -7.67 10.31
C TYR A 199 -0.09 -8.46 11.53
N ASP A 200 -0.94 -8.54 12.54
CA ASP A 200 -0.73 -9.40 13.69
C ASP A 200 -1.20 -10.81 13.35
N GLN A 201 -0.24 -11.71 13.12
CA GLN A 201 -0.54 -13.10 12.79
C GLN A 201 -1.18 -13.88 13.95
N GLU A 202 -0.87 -13.53 15.20
CA GLU A 202 -1.38 -14.24 16.38
C GLU A 202 -2.89 -13.99 16.57
N LEU A 203 -3.32 -12.75 16.34
CA LEU A 203 -4.71 -12.33 16.48
C LEU A 203 -5.46 -12.28 15.14
N GLY A 204 -4.74 -12.42 14.02
CA GLY A 204 -5.28 -12.24 12.68
C GLY A 204 -5.82 -10.83 12.44
N THR A 205 -5.22 -9.81 13.07
CA THR A 205 -5.64 -8.41 12.94
C THR A 205 -4.82 -7.66 11.92
N ILE A 206 -5.49 -6.80 11.17
CA ILE A 206 -4.90 -5.82 10.28
C ILE A 206 -4.97 -4.48 11.00
N GLU A 207 -3.82 -3.88 11.24
CA GLU A 207 -3.67 -2.62 11.96
C GLU A 207 -3.30 -1.51 10.98
N ILE A 208 -4.11 -0.46 10.95
CA ILE A 208 -3.95 0.68 10.06
C ILE A 208 -3.54 1.90 10.89
N GLU A 209 -2.43 2.51 10.51
CA GLU A 209 -1.82 3.62 11.23
C GLU A 209 -1.48 4.77 10.26
N GLU A 210 -1.53 6.01 10.73
CA GLU A 210 -0.94 7.12 9.98
C GLU A 210 0.58 6.95 9.99
N ALA A 211 1.24 7.18 8.85
CA ALA A 211 2.69 7.29 8.87
C ALA A 211 3.06 8.48 9.76
N ALA A 212 3.99 8.28 10.70
CA ALA A 212 4.64 9.42 11.35
C ALA A 212 5.16 10.34 10.25
N ALA A 213 4.85 11.63 10.34
CA ALA A 213 5.21 12.64 9.35
C ALA A 213 6.74 12.78 9.28
N GLU A 214 7.38 11.89 8.53
CA GLU A 214 8.67 12.13 7.89
C GLU A 214 8.35 12.50 6.46
N GLU A 215 8.63 13.76 6.10
CA GLU A 215 8.51 14.26 4.74
C GLU A 215 9.26 13.34 3.76
N THR A 216 8.53 12.48 3.09
CA THR A 216 9.02 11.73 1.93
C THR A 216 7.97 11.91 0.85
N ILE A 217 8.16 12.92 0.01
CA ILE A 217 8.42 12.80 -1.44
C ILE A 217 9.25 14.05 -1.80
N LYS A 218 10.58 13.90 -1.76
CA LYS A 218 11.47 14.59 -2.70
C LYS A 218 11.95 13.53 -3.67
N GLU A 219 12.18 13.94 -4.91
CA GLU A 219 12.71 13.16 -6.03
C GLU A 219 11.67 12.40 -6.87
N MET A 220 10.87 13.16 -7.63
CA MET A 220 10.54 12.81 -9.01
C MET A 220 10.44 14.11 -9.83
N ASP A 221 11.54 14.87 -9.87
CA ASP A 221 11.71 15.93 -10.85
C ASP A 221 13.22 16.18 -11.02
N GLU A 222 13.83 15.45 -11.94
CA GLU A 222 15.12 15.74 -12.58
C GLU A 222 15.42 14.65 -13.63
N GLN A 223 14.65 14.66 -14.71
CA GLN A 223 15.15 14.26 -16.04
C GLN A 223 14.54 15.21 -17.08
N GLU A 224 14.94 16.47 -17.00
CA GLU A 224 14.87 17.40 -18.12
C GLU A 224 16.22 18.12 -18.24
N GLU A 225 17.11 17.59 -19.08
CA GLU A 225 18.11 18.33 -19.86
C GLU A 225 18.90 17.27 -20.68
N THR A 226 18.95 17.29 -22.00
CA THR A 226 19.52 18.38 -22.80
C THR A 226 19.19 18.12 -24.28
N ALA A 227 18.66 19.13 -24.96
CA ALA A 227 18.89 19.31 -26.39
C ALA A 227 19.12 20.81 -26.59
N GLU A 228 20.40 21.16 -26.75
CA GLU A 228 20.90 22.51 -26.91
C GLU A 228 20.23 23.24 -28.08
N ALA A 229 19.90 24.50 -27.80
CA ALA A 229 19.49 25.50 -28.78
C ALA A 229 20.65 25.85 -29.73
N SER A 230 20.34 26.01 -31.01
CA SER A 230 21.05 26.95 -31.88
C SER A 230 20.06 28.02 -32.33
N GLU A 231 20.34 29.24 -31.88
CA GLU A 231 19.64 30.48 -32.23
C GLU A 231 19.72 30.76 -33.74
N ASP A 232 18.59 31.14 -34.34
CA ASP A 232 18.51 32.27 -35.28
C ASP A 232 17.04 32.50 -35.65
N THR A 233 16.32 33.27 -34.82
CA THR A 233 14.98 33.77 -35.17
C THR A 233 15.09 35.22 -35.61
N VAL A 234 15.16 35.43 -36.93
CA VAL A 234 14.95 36.73 -37.54
C VAL A 234 13.44 37.02 -37.54
N VAL A 235 13.04 37.99 -36.73
CA VAL A 235 11.67 38.51 -36.74
C VAL A 235 11.48 39.34 -38.01
N VAL A 236 10.71 38.83 -38.98
CA VAL A 236 10.15 39.63 -40.08
C VAL A 236 8.63 39.65 -39.92
N THR A 237 8.13 40.82 -39.53
CA THR A 237 6.72 41.18 -39.56
C THR A 237 6.25 41.33 -41.01
N ALA A 238 5.20 40.62 -41.42
CA ALA A 238 4.43 40.92 -42.62
C ALA A 238 2.93 40.66 -42.38
N GLU A 239 2.10 41.65 -42.75
CA GLU A 239 0.66 41.71 -42.54
C GLU A 239 -0.14 40.67 -43.36
N PRO A 240 -1.36 40.28 -42.93
CA PRO A 240 -2.10 39.18 -43.52
C PRO A 240 -2.81 39.62 -44.80
N SER A 241 -2.48 39.03 -45.95
CA SER A 241 -3.18 39.29 -47.20
C SER A 241 -3.19 38.08 -48.14
N ILE A 242 -4.32 37.37 -48.10
CA ILE A 242 -5.02 36.67 -49.18
C ILE A 242 -4.45 35.31 -49.68
N LEU A 243 -5.26 34.28 -49.43
CA LEU A 243 -5.25 32.91 -49.95
C LEU A 243 -5.00 32.82 -51.46
N GLN A 244 -4.16 31.85 -51.88
CA GLN A 244 -4.55 30.86 -52.92
C GLN A 244 -3.53 29.71 -53.01
N ASP A 245 -4.09 28.50 -53.07
CA ASP A 245 -3.52 27.23 -53.52
C ASP A 245 -2.54 26.47 -52.60
N ILE A 246 -3.09 25.65 -51.69
CA ILE A 246 -2.41 24.47 -51.12
C ILE A 246 -3.11 23.22 -51.64
N VAL A 247 -2.40 22.43 -52.45
CA VAL A 247 -2.80 21.09 -52.86
C VAL A 247 -2.45 20.12 -51.73
N ILE A 248 -3.46 19.52 -51.11
CA ILE A 248 -3.31 18.50 -50.05
C ILE A 248 -3.08 17.14 -50.72
N ALA A 249 -1.90 16.55 -50.56
CA ALA A 249 -1.67 15.14 -50.87
C ALA A 249 -1.66 14.34 -49.56
N VAL A 250 -2.67 13.48 -49.38
CA VAL A 250 -2.77 12.56 -48.23
C VAL A 250 -2.11 11.24 -48.62
N THR A 251 -1.10 10.80 -47.85
CA THR A 251 -0.56 9.43 -47.95
C THR A 251 -0.82 8.69 -46.64
N ALA A 252 -1.57 7.59 -46.72
CA ALA A 252 -1.88 6.74 -45.57
C ALA A 252 -0.66 5.90 -45.14
N GLY A 253 -0.17 6.13 -43.93
CA GLY A 253 0.76 5.24 -43.23
C GLY A 253 -0.03 4.25 -42.38
N ASN A 254 0.29 2.95 -42.49
CA ASN A 254 -0.32 1.90 -41.68
C ASN A 254 0.16 2.01 -40.22
N ASN A 255 -0.83 2.00 -39.31
CA ASN A 255 -0.79 1.90 -37.85
C ASN A 255 -0.82 3.24 -37.08
N TYR A 256 -1.88 3.35 -36.28
CA TYR A 256 -2.32 4.45 -35.39
C TYR A 256 -3.06 5.61 -36.09
N PRO A 257 -4.41 5.65 -36.03
CA PRO A 257 -5.13 6.89 -36.30
C PRO A 257 -4.99 7.78 -35.06
N GLU A 258 -4.56 9.03 -35.26
CA GLU A 258 -4.90 10.28 -34.54
C GLU A 258 -3.85 11.38 -34.81
N ASP A 259 -2.69 11.04 -35.39
CA ASP A 259 -1.70 12.06 -35.82
C ASP A 259 -1.69 12.27 -37.35
N ILE A 260 -2.22 13.40 -37.81
CA ILE A 260 -2.08 13.85 -39.20
C ILE A 260 -0.76 14.62 -39.32
N ILE A 261 0.25 14.02 -39.96
CA ILE A 261 1.49 14.70 -40.32
C ILE A 261 1.27 15.51 -41.60
N VAL A 262 1.31 16.84 -41.50
CA VAL A 262 1.26 17.76 -42.64
C VAL A 262 2.69 18.12 -43.06
N VAL A 263 3.13 17.62 -44.22
CA VAL A 263 4.45 17.96 -44.78
C VAL A 263 4.30 19.08 -45.80
N ILE A 264 4.76 20.29 -45.47
CA ILE A 264 4.78 21.44 -46.37
C ILE A 264 6.11 21.45 -47.10
N HIS A 265 6.10 21.26 -48.43
CA HIS A 265 7.29 21.47 -49.26
C HIS A 265 7.26 22.88 -49.83
N SER A 266 8.22 23.72 -49.42
CA SER A 266 8.52 24.96 -50.13
C SER A 266 9.30 24.62 -51.40
N ARG A 267 8.80 25.02 -52.57
CA ARG A 267 9.54 24.95 -53.84
C ARG A 267 10.12 26.34 -54.09
N GLU A 268 11.43 26.49 -53.92
CA GLU A 268 12.13 27.68 -54.36
C GLU A 268 12.03 27.79 -55.90
N ASN A 269 11.59 28.94 -56.37
CA ASN A 269 12.00 29.51 -57.66
C ASN A 269 11.88 31.03 -57.60
#